data_AF-A0A954T5T2-F1
#
_entry.id   AF-A0A954T5T2-F1
#
_cell.length_a   1.000
_cell.length_b   1.000
_cell.length_c   1.000
_cell.angle_alpha   90.00
_cell.angle_beta   90.00
_cell.angle_gamma   90.00
#
_symmetry.space_group_name_H-M   'P 1'
#
loop_
_entity.id
_entity.type
_entity.pdbx_description
1 polymer ?
#
loop_
_entity_poly.entity_id
_entity_poly.type
_entity_poly.pdbx_seq_one_letter_code
_entity_poly.pdbx_strand_id
1 'polypeptide(L)'
;MKYLTPPQYAAMLGCKPSKVIQWIEAGELRAVNQSDGPRPRWKIPPDAITEFENKRGPKLSVPSAPKRQAQRRPVKNVIEYY
;
A
#
# COMPACT_ATOMS: atom_id res chain seq x y z
N MET A 1 -5.47 -13.59 20.80
CA MET A 1 -5.65 -13.01 19.45
C MET A 1 -4.34 -12.38 18.99
N LYS A 2 -3.84 -12.70 17.80
CA LYS A 2 -2.51 -12.28 17.32
C LYS A 2 -2.64 -11.12 16.34
N TYR A 3 -2.02 -9.99 16.64
CA TYR A 3 -1.93 -8.85 15.72
C TYR A 3 -0.98 -9.17 14.57
N LEU A 4 -1.37 -8.82 13.34
CA LEU A 4 -0.51 -8.97 12.17
C LEU A 4 0.22 -7.67 11.86
N THR A 5 1.44 -7.80 11.35
CA THR A 5 2.19 -6.66 10.81
C THR A 5 1.87 -6.49 9.33
N PRO A 6 1.98 -5.28 8.75
CA PRO A 6 1.81 -5.08 7.31
C PRO A 6 2.59 -6.06 6.43
N PRO A 7 3.89 -6.38 6.68
CA PRO A 7 4.60 -7.37 5.88
C PRO A 7 4.06 -8.80 6.03
N GLN A 8 3.59 -9.19 7.22
CA GLN A 8 2.97 -10.51 7.42
C GLN A 8 1.64 -10.63 6.68
N TYR A 9 0.78 -9.61 6.79
CA TYR A 9 -0.49 -9.59 6.07
C TYR A 9 -0.28 -9.53 4.55
N ALA A 10 0.73 -8.76 4.10
CA ALA A 10 1.10 -8.69 2.70
C ALA A 10 1.59 -10.04 2.15
N ALA A 11 2.39 -10.79 2.91
CA ALA A 11 2.85 -12.13 2.55
C ALA A 11 1.69 -13.12 2.40
N MET A 12 0.70 -13.05 3.31
CA MET A 12 -0.51 -13.87 3.24
C MET A 12 -1.36 -13.57 2.00
N LEU A 13 -1.43 -12.31 1.59
CA LEU A 13 -2.16 -11.86 0.40
C LEU A 13 -1.35 -11.92 -0.91
N GLY A 14 -0.05 -12.28 -0.85
CA GLY A 14 0.84 -12.27 -2.01
C GLY A 14 1.07 -10.87 -2.61
N CYS A 15 1.08 -9.81 -1.79
CA CYS A 15 1.18 -8.44 -2.27
C CYS A 15 2.34 -7.62 -1.66
N LYS A 16 2.55 -6.42 -2.23
CA LYS A 16 3.36 -5.31 -1.72
C LYS A 16 3.13 -4.99 -0.22
N PRO A 17 4.09 -5.03 0.74
CA PRO A 17 3.86 -4.40 2.05
C PRO A 17 3.48 -2.91 1.95
N SER A 18 4.02 -2.20 0.96
CA SER A 18 3.64 -0.83 0.63
C SER A 18 2.16 -0.67 0.26
N LYS A 19 1.55 -1.69 -0.36
CA LYS A 19 0.13 -1.69 -0.70
C LYS A 19 -0.75 -1.76 0.55
N VAL A 20 -0.32 -2.56 1.53
CA VAL A 20 -1.01 -2.66 2.83
C VAL A 20 -0.89 -1.33 3.59
N ILE A 21 0.28 -0.70 3.57
CA ILE A 21 0.47 0.63 4.19
C ILE A 21 -0.45 1.66 3.53
N GLN A 22 -0.56 1.67 2.20
CA GLN A 22 -1.50 2.56 1.50
C GLN A 22 -2.95 2.34 1.93
N TRP A 23 -3.39 1.11 2.18
CA TRP A 23 -4.76 0.87 2.69
C TRP A 23 -4.95 1.41 4.10
N ILE A 24 -3.91 1.36 4.93
CA ILE A 24 -3.95 1.93 6.29
C ILE A 24 -4.03 3.45 6.22
N GLU A 25 -3.17 4.08 5.41
CA GLU A 25 -3.16 5.54 5.22
C GLU A 25 -4.45 6.06 4.57
N ALA A 26 -5.03 5.29 3.65
CA ALA A 26 -6.31 5.61 3.02
C ALA A 26 -7.53 5.38 3.94
N GLY A 27 -7.34 4.77 5.12
CA GLY A 27 -8.43 4.39 6.03
C GLY A 27 -9.28 3.21 5.55
N GLU A 28 -8.85 2.49 4.51
CA GLU A 28 -9.52 1.25 4.05
C GLU A 28 -9.28 0.09 5.02
N LEU A 29 -8.09 0.03 5.62
CA LEU A 29 -7.69 -1.01 6.57
C LEU A 29 -7.39 -0.38 7.94
N ARG A 30 -8.16 -0.76 8.96
CA ARG A 30 -7.93 -0.30 10.33
C ARG A 30 -6.65 -0.93 10.89
N ALA A 31 -5.74 -0.10 11.38
CA ALA A 31 -4.53 -0.52 12.08
C ALA A 31 -4.20 0.42 13.23
N VAL A 32 -3.42 -0.06 14.19
CA VAL A 32 -2.93 0.69 15.35
C VAL A 32 -1.47 1.04 15.11
N ASN A 33 -1.11 2.31 15.20
CA ASN A 33 0.29 2.72 15.24
C ASN A 33 0.83 2.51 16.66
N GLN A 34 1.86 1.68 16.81
CA GLN A 34 2.55 1.45 18.08
C GLN A 34 3.88 2.23 18.21
N SER A 35 4.15 3.17 17.31
CA SER A 35 5.33 4.02 17.39
C SER A 35 4.94 5.45 17.70
N ASP A 36 5.64 6.02 18.68
CA ASP A 36 5.63 7.46 19.00
C ASP A 36 6.64 8.28 18.19
N GLY A 37 7.39 7.63 17.28
CA GLY A 37 8.46 8.25 16.50
C GLY A 37 8.06 8.55 15.05
N PRO A 38 9.00 9.12 14.25
CA PRO A 38 8.74 9.49 12.86
C PRO A 38 8.50 8.29 11.92
N ARG A 39 8.75 7.06 12.39
CA ARG A 39 8.54 5.83 11.62
C ARG A 39 7.42 4.99 12.24
N PRO A 40 6.19 5.03 11.69
CA PRO A 40 5.06 4.32 12.26
C PRO A 40 5.29 2.80 12.26
N ARG A 41 4.84 2.15 13.33
CA ARG A 41 4.87 0.69 13.49
C ARG A 41 3.45 0.18 13.56
N TRP A 42 2.88 -0.08 12.39
CA TRP A 42 1.50 -0.53 12.27
C TRP A 42 1.28 -1.97 12.76
N LYS A 43 0.18 -2.18 13.47
CA LYS A 43 -0.36 -3.48 13.86
C LYS A 43 -1.82 -3.58 13.46
N ILE A 44 -2.16 -4.64 12.76
CA ILE A 44 -3.50 -4.89 12.23
C ILE A 44 -4.19 -5.87 13.19
N PRO A 45 -5.29 -5.47 13.84
CA PRO A 45 -6.10 -6.38 14.65
C PRO A 45 -6.82 -7.41 13.77
N PRO A 46 -7.09 -8.61 14.28
CA PRO A 46 -7.77 -9.66 13.51
C PRO A 46 -9.17 -9.23 13.04
N ASP A 47 -9.93 -8.49 13.87
CA ASP A 47 -11.27 -8.04 13.50
C ASP A 47 -11.25 -7.10 12.28
N ALA A 48 -10.22 -6.25 12.18
CA ALA A 48 -10.04 -5.36 11.04
C ALA A 48 -9.74 -6.11 9.74
N ILE A 49 -9.06 -7.27 9.83
CA ILE A 49 -8.80 -8.12 8.68
C ILE A 49 -10.11 -8.72 8.17
N THR A 50 -10.92 -9.26 9.08
CA THR A 50 -12.24 -9.80 8.72
C THR A 50 -13.15 -8.71 8.14
N GLU A 51 -13.19 -7.52 8.73
CA GLU A 51 -13.92 -6.37 8.18
C GLU A 51 -13.43 -6.00 6.76
N PHE A 52 -12.11 -5.99 6.56
CA PHE A 52 -11.51 -5.64 5.28
C PHE A 52 -11.80 -6.68 4.20
N GLU A 53 -11.65 -7.97 4.52
CA GLU A 53 -11.96 -9.08 3.62
C GLU A 53 -13.45 -9.10 3.27
N ASN A 54 -14.34 -8.84 4.23
CA ASN A 54 -15.77 -8.71 3.97
C ASN A 54 -16.10 -7.52 3.07
N LYS A 55 -15.47 -6.35 3.28
CA LYS A 55 -15.68 -5.15 2.43
C LYS A 55 -15.14 -5.33 1.02
N ARG A 56 -14.07 -6.10 0.86
CA ARG A 56 -13.32 -6.27 -0.38
C ARG A 56 -13.53 -7.61 -1.08
N GLY A 57 -14.40 -8.47 -0.55
CA GLY A 57 -14.90 -9.65 -1.23
C GLY A 57 -15.31 -9.32 -2.66
N PRO A 58 -15.31 -10.30 -3.57
CA PRO A 58 -15.25 -10.10 -5.02
C PRO A 58 -16.37 -9.18 -5.51
N LYS A 59 -16.07 -7.88 -5.53
CA LYS A 59 -16.78 -6.95 -6.39
C LYS A 59 -16.29 -7.31 -7.77
N LEU A 60 -17.19 -7.85 -8.59
CA LEU A 60 -17.03 -8.00 -10.03
C LEU A 60 -16.63 -6.63 -10.60
N SER A 61 -15.35 -6.31 -10.54
CA SER A 61 -14.80 -5.01 -10.85
C SER A 61 -14.19 -5.12 -12.24
N VAL A 62 -14.98 -4.67 -13.20
CA VAL A 62 -14.58 -4.29 -14.56
C VAL A 62 -13.15 -3.74 -14.63
N PRO A 63 -12.41 -4.04 -15.72
CA PRO A 63 -10.98 -3.77 -15.82
C PRO A 63 -10.67 -2.29 -15.68
N SER A 64 -10.04 -1.91 -14.56
CA SER A 64 -9.54 -0.56 -14.36
C SER A 64 -8.31 -0.34 -15.25
N ALA A 65 -8.42 0.64 -16.15
CA ALA A 65 -7.44 0.96 -17.18
C ALA A 65 -6.00 1.12 -16.64
N PRO A 66 -4.98 0.74 -17.44
CA PRO A 66 -3.58 0.76 -17.01
C PRO A 66 -3.08 2.19 -16.75
N LYS A 67 -2.63 2.47 -15.52
CA LYS A 67 -1.94 3.73 -15.19
C LYS A 67 -0.56 3.74 -15.85
N ARG A 68 -0.44 4.55 -16.92
CA ARG A 68 0.80 4.81 -17.67
C ARG A 68 1.86 5.40 -16.75
N GLN A 69 2.91 4.65 -16.44
CA GLN A 69 4.08 5.16 -15.73
C GLN A 69 4.85 6.11 -16.66
N ALA A 70 4.93 7.38 -16.30
CA ALA A 70 5.71 8.37 -17.03
C ALA A 70 7.21 8.02 -16.92
N GLN A 71 7.80 7.57 -18.03
CA GLN A 71 9.25 7.41 -18.13
C GLN A 71 9.90 8.79 -18.08
N ARG A 72 10.76 9.01 -17.07
CA ARG A 72 11.63 10.20 -17.00
C ARG A 72 12.68 10.08 -18.10
N ARG A 73 12.62 10.94 -19.13
CA ARG A 73 13.71 11.10 -20.10
C ARG A 73 14.82 11.98 -19.48
N PRO A 74 16.11 11.61 -19.61
CA PRO A 74 17.21 12.51 -19.26
C PRO A 74 17.44 13.50 -20.42
N VAL A 75 17.43 14.81 -20.16
CA VAL A 75 17.84 15.83 -21.14
C VAL A 75 19.30 16.19 -20.86
N LYS A 76 20.16 15.86 -21.83
CA LYS A 76 21.59 16.13 -21.86
C LYS A 76 21.78 17.55 -22.44
N ASN A 77 22.12 18.54 -21.61
CA ASN A 77 22.44 19.88 -22.08
C ASN A 77 23.94 19.96 -22.45
N VAL A 78 24.24 19.92 -23.75
CA VAL A 78 25.52 20.37 -24.32
C VAL A 78 25.24 21.75 -24.93
N ILE A 79 25.96 22.77 -24.49
CA ILE A 79 25.94 24.10 -25.11
C ILE A 79 27.36 24.35 -25.62
N GLU A 80 27.50 24.45 -26.94
CA GLU A 80 28.69 24.85 -27.67
C GLU A 80 28.41 26.25 -28.24
N TYR A 81 29.29 27.23 -28.00
CA TYR A 81 29.20 28.57 -28.59
C TYR A 81 30.40 28.79 -29.54
N TYR A 82 30.09 29.30 -30.72
CA TYR A 82 31.00 29.65 -31.83
C TYR A 82 31.55 31.07 -31.66
#